data_AF-A0A561V6R4-F1
#
_entry.id   AF-A0A561V6R4-F1
#
_cell.length_a   1.000
_cell.length_b   1.000
_cell.length_c   1.000
_cell.angle_alpha   90.00
_cell.angle_beta   90.00
_cell.angle_gamma   90.00
#
_symmetry.space_group_name_H-M   'P 1'
#
loop_
_entity.id
_entity.type
_entity.pdbx_description
1 polymer ?
#
loop_
_entity_poly.entity_id
_entity_poly.type
_entity_poly.pdbx_seq_one_letter_code
_entity_poly.pdbx_strand_id
1 'polypeptide(L)' 'MAGVLTASEPSWIAPFTGLSPRQFDQLVSVLRGEGADAVRRGRPWGLPLEDRALLVAAYWRTNLIMRQLALLFGATL' A
#
# COMPACT_ATOMS: atom_id res chain seq x y z
N MET A 1 -4.14 -11.59 10.39
CA MET A 1 -4.39 -12.22 9.08
C MET A 1 -3.56 -11.45 8.06
N ALA A 2 -2.67 -12.12 7.33
CA ALA A 2 -1.90 -11.46 6.27
C ALA A 2 -2.86 -11.11 5.11
N GLY A 3 -2.80 -9.88 4.62
CA GLY A 3 -3.50 -9.50 3.39
C GLY A 3 -2.97 -10.30 2.20
N VAL A 4 -3.83 -10.56 1.21
CA VAL A 4 -3.45 -11.21 -0.05
C VAL A 4 -2.60 -10.28 -0.91
N LEU A 5 -2.89 -8.97 -0.86
CA LEU A 5 -2.10 -7.94 -1.50
C LEU A 5 -1.17 -7.30 -0.47
N THR A 6 0.13 -7.39 -0.71
CA THR A 6 1.17 -6.77 0.10
C THR A 6 2.35 -6.38 -0.78
N ALA A 7 2.99 -5.27 -0.43
CA ALA A 7 4.22 -4.82 -1.07
C ALA A 7 5.42 -5.71 -0.73
N SER A 8 5.32 -6.57 0.29
CA SER A 8 6.34 -7.60 0.56
C SER A 8 6.40 -8.68 -0.51
N GLU A 9 5.37 -8.80 -1.36
CA GLU A 9 5.33 -9.72 -2.49
C GLU A 9 5.50 -8.91 -3.80
N PRO A 10 6.71 -8.90 -4.40
CA PRO A 10 7.05 -7.98 -5.49
C PRO A 10 6.21 -8.16 -6.76
N SER A 11 5.61 -9.34 -6.94
CA SER A 11 4.74 -9.64 -8.09
C SER A 11 3.51 -8.74 -8.15
N TRP A 12 3.09 -8.11 -7.03
CA TRP A 12 1.99 -7.16 -7.00
C TRP A 12 2.38 -5.73 -7.35
N ILE A 13 3.66 -5.37 -7.27
CA ILE A 13 4.09 -3.97 -7.46
C ILE A 13 3.88 -3.54 -8.91
N ALA A 14 4.40 -4.29 -9.89
CA ALA A 14 4.34 -3.89 -11.29
C ALA A 14 2.91 -3.80 -11.85
N PRO A 15 1.99 -4.75 -11.58
CA PRO A 15 0.61 -4.68 -12.09
C PRO A 15 -0.19 -3.46 -11.62
N PHE A 16 0.04 -3.00 -10.38
CA PHE A 16 -0.73 -1.91 -9.80
C PHE A 16 -0.06 -0.55 -9.93
N THR A 17 1.27 -0.49 -9.87
CA THR A 17 2.02 0.77 -9.88
C THR A 17 2.66 1.10 -11.23
N GLY A 18 2.87 0.09 -12.09
CA GLY A 18 3.70 0.22 -13.30
C GLY A 18 5.20 0.38 -13.04
N LEU A 19 5.63 0.30 -11.77
CA LEU A 19 7.03 0.44 -11.37
C LEU A 19 7.68 -0.94 -11.21
N SER A 20 9.00 -1.00 -11.45
CA SER A 20 9.80 -2.11 -10.93
C SER A 20 9.86 -2.07 -9.39
N PRO A 21 10.08 -3.21 -8.70
CA PRO A 21 10.22 -3.23 -7.24
C PRO A 21 11.25 -2.21 -6.72
N ARG A 22 12.38 -2.07 -7.41
CA ARG A 22 13.42 -1.10 -7.05
C ARG A 22 12.95 0.35 -7.14
N GLN A 23 12.21 0.71 -8.20
CA GLN A 23 11.65 2.07 -8.33
C GLN A 23 10.59 2.34 -7.27
N PHE A 24 9.83 1.31 -6.89
CA PHE A 24 8.86 1.40 -5.81
C PHE A 24 9.55 1.63 -4.46
N ASP A 25 10.63 0.93 -4.15
CA ASP A 25 11.41 1.16 -2.92
C ASP A 25 11.97 2.59 -2.86
N GLN A 26 12.43 3.13 -3.99
CA GLN A 26 12.87 4.52 -4.09
C GLN A 26 11.72 5.50 -3.78
N LEU A 27 10.53 5.27 -4.35
CA LEU A 27 9.35 6.07 -4.07
C LEU A 27 8.99 6.03 -2.57
N VAL A 28 8.97 4.84 -1.97
CA VAL A 28 8.68 4.68 -0.54
C VAL A 28 9.70 5.42 0.32
N SER A 29 10.99 5.36 -0.04
CA SER A 29 12.06 6.08 0.65
C SER A 29 11.84 7.60 0.63
N VAL A 30 11.44 8.17 -0.53
CA VAL A 30 11.08 9.59 -0.63
C VAL A 30 9.87 9.91 0.24
N LEU A 31 8.80 9.11 0.18
CA LEU A 31 7.60 9.31 1.00
C LEU A 31 7.90 9.26 2.50
N ARG A 32 8.82 8.39 2.92
CA ARG A 32 9.28 8.29 4.30
C ARG A 32 10.02 9.57 4.73
N GLY A 33 10.86 10.12 3.87
CA GLY A 33 11.53 11.42 4.08
C GLY A 33 10.54 12.59 4.22
N GLU A 34 9.44 12.55 3.48
CA GLU A 34 8.34 13.54 3.55
C GLU A 34 7.41 13.34 4.76
N GLY A 35 7.69 12.38 5.65
CA GLY A 35 6.89 12.14 6.85
C GLY A 35 5.59 11.38 6.61
N ALA A 36 5.41 10.74 5.45
CA ALA A 36 4.23 9.90 5.17
C ALA A 36 4.13 8.68 6.10
N ASP A 37 5.24 8.30 6.75
CA ASP A 37 5.27 7.23 7.74
C ASP A 37 4.78 7.64 9.14
N ALA A 38 4.53 8.94 9.38
CA ALA A 38 4.07 9.41 10.68
C ALA A 38 2.73 8.76 11.04
N VAL A 39 2.76 7.86 12.03
CA VAL A 39 1.57 7.20 12.59
C VAL A 39 0.73 8.28 13.29
N ARG A 40 -0.28 8.80 12.60
CA ARG A 40 -1.27 9.70 13.22
C ARG A 40 -1.99 8.91 14.31
N ARG A 41 -1.93 9.41 15.56
CA ARG A 41 -2.68 8.82 16.68
C ARG A 41 -4.17 8.83 16.35
N GLY A 42 -4.78 7.65 16.34
CA GLY A 42 -6.15 7.41 15.86
C GLY A 42 -6.11 6.58 14.58
N ARG A 43 -6.41 5.28 14.69
CA ARG A 43 -6.23 4.25 13.65
C ARG A 43 -7.13 4.49 12.44
N PRO A 44 -6.60 4.52 11.21
CA PRO A 44 -7.42 4.22 10.04
C PRO A 44 -7.12 2.80 9.54
N TRP A 45 -5.85 2.44 9.33
CA TRP A 45 -5.44 1.07 8.95
C TRP A 45 -3.97 0.89 9.36
N GLY A 46 -3.64 -0.07 10.23
CA GLY A 46 -2.29 -0.31 10.75
C GLY A 46 -1.31 -0.88 9.72
N LEU A 47 -1.39 -0.42 8.47
CA LEU A 47 -0.62 -0.89 7.34
C LEU A 47 0.74 -0.20 7.29
N PRO A 48 1.82 -0.94 6.95
CA PRO A 48 3.11 -0.34 6.67
C PRO A 48 3.01 0.65 5.50
N LEU A 49 3.96 1.59 5.39
CA LEU A 49 3.92 2.66 4.38
C LEU A 49 3.88 2.09 2.96
N GLU A 50 4.62 1.01 2.75
CA GLU A 50 4.73 0.26 1.51
C GLU A 50 3.35 -0.27 1.08
N ASP A 51 2.62 -0.93 1.99
CA ASP A 51 1.27 -1.43 1.72
C ASP A 51 0.27 -0.29 1.50
N ARG A 52 0.44 0.85 2.20
CA ARG A 52 -0.39 2.04 1.96
C ARG A 52 -0.19 2.61 0.56
N ALA A 53 1.05 2.71 0.11
CA ALA A 53 1.36 3.19 -1.24
C ALA A 53 0.81 2.24 -2.31
N LEU A 54 0.98 0.93 -2.11
CA LEU A 54 0.42 -0.09 -3.01
C LEU A 54 -1.12 -0.07 -3.00
N LEU A 55 -1.75 0.15 -1.85
CA LEU A 55 -3.21 0.29 -1.74
C LEU A 55 -3.72 1.48 -2.54
N VAL A 56 -3.07 2.64 -2.44
CA VAL A 56 -3.45 3.84 -3.21
C VAL A 56 -3.31 3.58 -4.72
N ALA A 57 -2.24 2.91 -5.14
CA ALA A 57 -2.05 2.54 -6.55
C ALA A 57 -3.13 1.53 -7.03
N ALA A 58 -3.42 0.51 -6.23
CA ALA A 58 -4.47 -0.48 -6.53
C ALA A 58 -5.86 0.18 -6.57
N TYR A 59 -6.14 1.11 -5.65
CA TYR A 59 -7.36 1.90 -5.65
C TYR A 59 -7.51 2.72 -6.93
N TRP A 60 -6.43 3.32 -7.42
CA TRP A 60 -6.48 4.09 -8.66
C TRP A 60 -6.58 3.20 -9.91
N ARG A 61 -5.94 2.03 -9.89
CA ARG A 61 -5.86 1.11 -11.04
C ARG A 61 -7.11 0.23 -11.19
N THR A 62 -7.86 0.03 -10.11
CA THR A 62 -9.02 -0.88 -10.08
C THR A 62 -10.29 -0.14 -9.66
N ASN A 63 -11.45 -0.56 -10.17
CA ASN A 63 -12.74 0.00 -9.76
C ASN A 63 -13.28 -0.62 -8.45
N LEU A 64 -12.39 -1.02 -7.53
CA LEU A 64 -12.79 -1.67 -6.28
C LEU A 64 -13.23 -0.64 -5.24
N ILE A 65 -14.27 -0.97 -4.48
CA ILE A 65 -14.68 -0.14 -3.35
C ILE A 65 -13.67 -0.25 -2.20
N MET A 66 -13.53 0.82 -1.41
CA MET A 66 -12.54 0.91 -0.33
C MET A 66 -12.61 -0.28 0.65
N ARG A 67 -13.82 -0.82 0.91
CA ARG A 67 -14.03 -1.98 1.77
C ARG A 67 -13.45 -3.28 1.20
N GLN A 68 -13.50 -3.47 -0.12
CA GLN A 68 -12.90 -4.65 -0.77
C GLN A 68 -11.37 -4.55 -0.74
N LEU A 69 -10.83 -3.36 -1.01
CA LEU A 69 -9.39 -3.11 -0.89
C LEU A 69 -8.90 -3.35 0.54
N ALA A 70 -9.61 -2.82 1.54
CA ALA A 70 -9.28 -3.06 2.94
C ALA A 70 -9.15 -4.56 3.28
N LEU A 71 -10.09 -5.38 2.80
CA LEU A 71 -10.04 -6.83 2.99
C LEU A 71 -8.83 -7.47 2.30
N LEU A 72 -8.50 -7.05 1.07
CA LEU A 72 -7.36 -7.57 0.32
C LEU A 72 -6.01 -7.23 0.97
N PHE A 73 -5.91 -6.07 1.62
CA PHE A 73 -4.71 -5.65 2.36
C PHE A 73 -4.72 -6.11 3.83
N GLY A 74 -5.70 -6.92 4.26
CA GLY A 74 -5.78 -7.44 5.64
C GLY A 74 -6.09 -6.37 6.68
N ALA A 75 -6.62 -5.24 6.23
CA ALA A 75 -6.92 -4.09 7.04
C ALA A 75 -8.29 -4.32 7.73
N THR A 76 -8.33 -4.24 9.05
CA THR A 76 -9.56 -4.42 9.86
C THR A 76 -10.25 -3.08 10.06
N LEU A 77 -11.53 -3.00 9.67
CA LEU A 77 -12.43 -1.85 9.89
C LEU A 77 -12.49 -1.46 11.38
#